data_AF-A0A163AZ43-F1
#
_entry.id   AF-A0A163AZ43-F1
#
_cell.length_a   1.000
_cell.length_b   1.000
_cell.length_c   1.000
_cell.angle_alpha   90.00
_cell.angle_beta   90.00
_cell.angle_gamma   90.00
#
_symmetry.space_group_name_H-M   'P 1'
#
loop_
_entity.id
_entity.type
_entity.pdbx_description
1 polymer ?
#
loop_
_entity_poly.entity_id
_entity_poly.type
_entity_poly.pdbx_seq_one_letter_code
_entity_poly.pdbx_strand_id
1 'polypeptide(L)'
;MARFYLPPMTRALLAATVFFTLLNFTLLNSALHPRSNWVERVANPLIGVGNGIPYLTIIPGKSIVYPWVFALATVVEQNLAGLIINGATLFYGGRYLERAWGEKEFAKFILFVAMVPNILSFLLYLAAYVITSSTVPLHTTISGGIAIQAGFLVSFKQLVPEHTVAIAKGLLRMRVKHFPAIFLLANTLSGIVLGTETAMFLAYFGFMTAWIYLRFYRASPSLSSAATGDGSVIKGDASDTFAFAHFFPEPIQTPMSHFADGIYNVLLSLGVCTPFSTEDIDAGNHQASARAEGDLPSIMNPNSRGGRGGATRAEAERRRALALKALDKRLHAAAARTAAPATQSPSDASNVLGETSYEPERPDAPTTSAS
;
A
#
# COMPACT_ATOMS: atom_id res chain seq x y z
N MET A 1 -33.48 -6.09 -1.50
CA MET A 1 -32.29 -6.44 -0.71
C MET A 1 -31.03 -6.12 -1.53
N ALA A 2 -30.08 -5.35 -0.99
CA ALA A 2 -28.82 -5.11 -1.69
C ALA A 2 -27.94 -6.38 -1.64
N ARG A 3 -27.64 -6.98 -2.79
CA ARG A 3 -26.66 -8.08 -2.87
C ARG A 3 -25.26 -7.49 -2.74
N PHE A 4 -24.67 -7.62 -1.55
CA PHE A 4 -23.27 -7.24 -1.32
C PHE A 4 -22.34 -8.25 -1.99
N TYR A 5 -22.03 -8.03 -3.27
CA TYR A 5 -21.03 -8.81 -4.01
C TYR A 5 -19.63 -8.52 -3.46
N LEU A 6 -19.25 -9.31 -2.44
CA LEU A 6 -17.89 -9.43 -1.94
C LEU A 6 -17.02 -10.21 -2.93
N PRO A 7 -15.80 -9.73 -3.23
CA PRO A 7 -14.79 -10.49 -3.97
C PRO A 7 -14.47 -11.86 -3.30
N PRO A 8 -14.06 -12.87 -4.10
CA PRO A 8 -13.92 -14.25 -3.63
C PRO A 8 -12.91 -14.44 -2.50
N MET A 9 -11.71 -13.85 -2.59
CA MET A 9 -10.65 -14.05 -1.59
C MET A 9 -10.98 -13.32 -0.29
N THR A 10 -11.52 -12.10 -0.36
CA THR A 10 -12.04 -11.33 0.79
C THR A 10 -13.13 -12.11 1.52
N ARG A 11 -14.05 -12.73 0.78
CA ARG A 11 -15.09 -13.59 1.37
C ARG A 11 -14.49 -14.81 2.05
N ALA A 12 -13.48 -15.46 1.45
CA ALA A 12 -12.79 -16.60 2.03
C ALA A 12 -12.04 -16.21 3.32
N LEU A 13 -11.34 -15.07 3.33
CA LEU A 13 -10.64 -14.55 4.50
C LEU A 13 -11.63 -14.18 5.63
N LEU A 14 -12.73 -13.49 5.33
CA LEU A 14 -13.77 -13.21 6.33
C LEU A 14 -14.37 -14.48 6.93
N ALA A 15 -14.67 -15.48 6.09
CA ALA A 15 -15.19 -16.76 6.54
C ALA A 15 -14.17 -17.50 7.42
N ALA A 16 -12.89 -17.50 7.03
CA ALA A 16 -11.80 -18.07 7.81
C ALA A 16 -11.64 -17.35 9.16
N THR A 17 -11.63 -16.02 9.19
CA THR A 17 -11.47 -15.23 10.43
C THR A 17 -12.61 -15.52 11.41
N VAL A 18 -13.86 -15.55 10.95
CA VAL A 18 -15.00 -15.92 11.81
C VAL A 18 -14.90 -17.38 12.25
N PHE A 19 -14.66 -18.31 11.32
CA PHE A 19 -14.62 -19.75 11.62
C PHE A 19 -13.52 -20.11 12.62
N PHE A 20 -12.28 -19.70 12.37
CA PHE A 20 -11.14 -20.06 13.23
C PHE A 20 -11.14 -19.31 14.56
N THR A 21 -11.67 -18.08 14.62
CA THR A 21 -11.88 -17.38 15.90
C THR A 21 -12.96 -18.07 16.74
N LEU A 22 -14.10 -18.45 16.14
CA LEU A 22 -15.13 -19.20 16.85
C LEU A 22 -14.62 -20.58 17.29
N LEU A 23 -13.84 -21.27 16.46
CA LEU A 23 -13.19 -22.53 16.80
C LEU A 23 -12.20 -22.37 17.96
N ASN A 24 -11.42 -21.29 17.98
CA ASN A 24 -10.52 -20.95 19.09
C ASN A 24 -11.32 -20.76 20.39
N PHE A 25 -12.42 -20.01 20.36
CA PHE A 25 -13.27 -19.81 21.54
C PHE A 25 -13.95 -21.10 22.01
N THR A 26 -14.51 -21.92 21.11
CA THR A 26 -15.20 -23.17 21.51
C THR A 26 -14.24 -24.19 22.08
N LEU A 27 -13.09 -24.41 21.44
CA LEU A 27 -12.08 -25.35 21.91
C LEU A 27 -11.44 -24.86 23.22
N LEU A 28 -11.09 -23.58 23.35
CA LEU A 28 -10.50 -23.02 24.57
C LEU A 28 -11.46 -23.16 25.76
N ASN A 29 -12.73 -22.86 25.54
CA ASN A 29 -13.77 -23.03 26.53
C ASN A 29 -13.98 -24.50 26.91
N SER A 30 -13.93 -25.43 25.94
CA SER A 30 -14.03 -26.87 26.21
C SER A 30 -12.83 -27.42 27.01
N ALA A 31 -11.63 -26.88 26.78
CA ALA A 31 -10.40 -27.30 27.44
C ALA A 31 -10.27 -26.73 28.87
N LEU A 32 -10.61 -25.45 29.07
CA LEU A 32 -10.49 -24.79 30.37
C LEU A 32 -11.68 -25.06 31.30
N HIS A 33 -12.89 -25.23 30.74
CA HIS A 33 -14.11 -25.32 31.54
C HIS A 33 -15.04 -26.48 31.13
N PRO A 34 -14.67 -27.75 31.38
CA PRO A 34 -15.55 -28.90 31.14
C PRO A 34 -16.91 -28.84 31.85
N ARG A 35 -17.03 -28.03 32.92
CA ARG A 35 -18.21 -27.93 33.80
C ARG A 35 -18.77 -26.50 34.00
N SER A 36 -18.31 -25.47 33.28
CA SER A 36 -18.81 -24.09 33.51
C SER A 36 -20.25 -23.87 33.02
N ASN A 37 -20.92 -22.92 33.68
CA ASN A 37 -22.24 -22.43 33.29
C ASN A 37 -22.15 -21.49 32.08
N TRP A 38 -23.23 -21.41 31.29
CA TRP A 38 -23.26 -20.68 30.01
C TRP A 38 -22.85 -19.20 30.11
N VAL A 39 -23.07 -18.55 31.26
CA VAL A 39 -22.69 -17.15 31.50
C VAL A 39 -21.16 -16.96 31.50
N GLU A 40 -20.40 -17.84 32.16
CA GLU A 40 -18.92 -17.79 32.18
C GLU A 40 -18.32 -18.08 30.79
N ARG A 41 -19.01 -18.92 30.00
CA ARG A 41 -18.63 -19.26 28.62
C ARG A 41 -18.72 -18.06 27.67
N VAL A 42 -19.60 -17.09 27.97
CA VAL A 42 -19.83 -15.89 27.15
C VAL A 42 -19.05 -14.68 27.71
N ALA A 43 -18.86 -14.57 29.02
CA ALA A 43 -18.16 -13.44 29.64
C ALA A 43 -16.64 -13.46 29.38
N ASN A 44 -16.00 -14.63 29.42
CA ASN A 44 -14.54 -14.72 29.28
C ASN A 44 -14.00 -14.22 27.92
N PRO A 45 -14.59 -14.58 26.75
CA PRO A 45 -14.16 -14.05 25.44
C PRO A 45 -14.41 -12.55 25.20
N LEU A 46 -15.17 -11.89 26.09
CA LEU A 46 -15.47 -10.46 26.01
C LEU A 46 -14.46 -9.58 26.78
N ILE A 47 -13.81 -10.14 27.82
CA ILE A 47 -13.02 -9.37 28.80
C ILE A 47 -11.59 -9.92 28.94
N GLY A 48 -11.36 -11.21 28.71
CA GLY A 48 -10.07 -11.88 28.91
C GLY A 48 -9.21 -11.98 27.65
N VAL A 49 -7.89 -11.98 27.84
CA VAL A 49 -6.93 -12.43 26.82
C VAL A 49 -6.88 -13.96 26.88
N GLY A 50 -7.55 -14.63 25.95
CA GLY A 50 -7.61 -16.09 25.93
C GLY A 50 -6.25 -16.72 25.65
N ASN A 51 -5.81 -17.65 26.50
CA ASN A 51 -4.66 -18.52 26.21
C ASN A 51 -4.90 -19.21 24.86
N GLY A 52 -4.03 -18.98 23.88
CA GLY A 52 -4.20 -19.53 22.54
C GLY A 52 -4.14 -21.05 22.49
N ILE A 53 -4.64 -21.61 21.40
CA ILE A 53 -4.55 -23.05 21.14
C ILE A 53 -3.35 -23.32 20.24
N PRO A 54 -2.39 -24.18 20.64
CA PRO A 54 -1.14 -24.41 19.88
C PRO A 54 -1.31 -24.82 18.42
N TYR A 55 -2.49 -25.32 18.04
CA TYR A 55 -2.85 -25.75 16.68
C TYR A 55 -3.45 -24.65 15.79
N LEU A 56 -3.85 -23.51 16.38
CA LEU A 56 -4.52 -22.39 15.71
C LEU A 56 -3.74 -21.08 15.81
N THR A 57 -3.12 -20.83 16.98
CA THR A 57 -2.33 -19.64 17.29
C THR A 57 -0.87 -20.00 17.51
N ILE A 58 0.04 -19.06 17.31
CA ILE A 58 1.46 -19.28 17.57
C ILE A 58 1.72 -19.18 19.08
N ILE A 59 2.37 -20.19 19.64
CA ILE A 59 2.89 -20.22 21.02
C ILE A 59 4.35 -20.68 20.87
N PRO A 60 5.37 -19.82 21.11
CA PRO A 60 6.72 -20.10 20.67
C PRO A 60 7.32 -21.41 21.19
N GLY A 61 7.00 -21.82 22.43
CA GLY A 61 7.44 -23.09 23.00
C GLY A 61 6.77 -24.36 22.43
N LYS A 62 5.80 -24.24 21.50
CA LYS A 62 5.03 -25.38 20.94
C LYS A 62 4.89 -25.35 19.42
N SER A 63 4.90 -24.18 18.78
CA SER A 63 4.53 -24.02 17.37
C SER A 63 5.55 -24.52 16.34
N ILE A 64 6.77 -24.90 16.73
CA ILE A 64 7.76 -25.54 15.84
C ILE A 64 7.20 -26.78 15.15
N VAL A 65 6.32 -27.54 15.83
CA VAL A 65 5.72 -28.78 15.31
C VAL A 65 4.54 -28.51 14.36
N TYR A 66 4.01 -27.28 14.32
CA TYR A 66 2.76 -26.93 13.65
C TYR A 66 2.94 -25.82 12.61
N PRO A 67 3.64 -26.06 11.49
CA PRO A 67 4.05 -25.01 10.55
C PRO A 67 2.90 -24.21 9.92
N TRP A 68 1.68 -24.76 9.89
CA TRP A 68 0.50 -24.04 9.41
C TRP A 68 0.08 -22.86 10.30
N VAL A 69 0.45 -22.85 11.59
CA VAL A 69 0.04 -21.77 12.51
C VAL A 69 0.63 -20.41 12.14
N PHE A 70 1.75 -20.39 11.41
CA PHE A 70 2.35 -19.15 10.88
C PHE A 70 1.48 -18.46 9.82
N ALA A 71 0.63 -19.20 9.10
CA ALA A 71 -0.37 -18.60 8.22
C ALA A 71 -1.73 -18.41 8.93
N LEU A 72 -2.08 -19.34 9.83
CA LEU A 72 -3.40 -19.41 10.46
C LEU A 72 -3.61 -18.38 11.57
N ALA A 73 -2.57 -18.06 12.36
CA ALA A 73 -2.71 -17.19 13.53
C ALA A 73 -3.19 -15.77 13.19
N THR A 74 -2.94 -15.28 11.97
CA THR A 74 -3.38 -13.95 11.51
C THR A 74 -4.90 -13.85 11.30
N VAL A 75 -5.59 -14.98 11.16
CA VAL A 75 -7.07 -15.05 11.09
C VAL A 75 -7.70 -15.54 12.41
N VAL A 76 -6.93 -15.68 13.49
CA VAL A 76 -7.43 -16.09 14.80
C VAL A 76 -7.36 -14.94 15.80
N GLU A 77 -8.52 -14.42 16.18
CA GLU A 77 -8.63 -13.37 17.19
C GLU A 77 -8.79 -13.97 18.60
N GLN A 78 -8.28 -13.26 19.62
CA GLN A 78 -8.33 -13.70 21.02
C GLN A 78 -9.53 -13.15 21.80
N ASN A 79 -10.22 -12.14 21.26
CA ASN A 79 -11.38 -11.49 21.87
C ASN A 79 -12.35 -10.97 20.81
N LEU A 80 -13.58 -10.66 21.20
CA LEU A 80 -14.63 -10.22 20.27
C LEU A 80 -14.33 -8.85 19.64
N ALA A 81 -13.65 -7.94 20.33
CA ALA A 81 -13.30 -6.63 19.80
C ALA A 81 -12.32 -6.76 18.61
N GLY A 82 -11.29 -7.60 18.74
CA GLY A 82 -10.38 -7.97 17.65
C GLY A 82 -11.12 -8.57 16.46
N LEU A 83 -12.06 -9.49 16.70
CA LEU A 83 -12.91 -10.07 15.64
C LEU A 83 -13.72 -9.01 14.88
N ILE A 84 -14.32 -8.05 15.58
CA ILE A 84 -15.10 -6.98 14.95
C ILE A 84 -14.19 -6.02 14.16
N ILE A 85 -13.05 -5.61 14.74
CA ILE A 85 -12.10 -4.67 14.10
C ILE A 85 -11.42 -5.31 12.89
N ASN A 86 -10.94 -6.55 13.00
CA ASN A 86 -10.33 -7.28 11.90
C ASN A 86 -11.38 -7.67 10.83
N GLY A 87 -12.58 -8.08 11.24
CA GLY A 87 -13.71 -8.33 10.33
C GLY A 87 -14.11 -7.09 9.53
N ALA A 88 -14.19 -5.92 10.16
CA ALA A 88 -14.40 -4.65 9.46
C ALA A 88 -13.23 -4.30 8.53
N THR A 89 -11.99 -4.50 8.98
CA THR A 89 -10.77 -4.28 8.18
C THR A 89 -10.78 -5.12 6.90
N LEU A 90 -11.05 -6.42 7.01
CA LEU A 90 -11.16 -7.33 5.87
C LEU A 90 -12.36 -6.98 4.97
N PHE A 91 -13.52 -6.65 5.54
CA PHE A 91 -14.72 -6.34 4.77
C PHE A 91 -14.60 -5.06 3.92
N TYR A 92 -14.09 -3.97 4.49
CA TYR A 92 -13.91 -2.71 3.76
C TYR A 92 -12.62 -2.71 2.96
N GLY A 93 -11.51 -3.08 3.59
CA GLY A 93 -10.18 -2.99 3.00
C GLY A 93 -9.86 -4.13 2.04
N GLY A 94 -10.15 -5.38 2.40
CA GLY A 94 -9.95 -6.52 1.51
C GLY A 94 -10.76 -6.35 0.22
N ARG A 95 -12.04 -5.98 0.36
CA ARG A 95 -12.92 -5.68 -0.77
C ARG A 95 -12.36 -4.58 -1.69
N TYR A 96 -11.73 -3.54 -1.13
CA TYR A 96 -11.15 -2.47 -1.92
C TYR A 96 -9.87 -2.93 -2.64
N LEU A 97 -8.94 -3.55 -1.91
CA LEU A 97 -7.65 -3.98 -2.42
C LEU A 97 -7.76 -5.11 -3.45
N GLU A 98 -8.63 -6.10 -3.22
CA GLU A 98 -8.87 -7.18 -4.18
C GLU A 98 -9.51 -6.67 -5.49
N ARG A 99 -10.32 -5.62 -5.42
CA ARG A 99 -10.86 -4.95 -6.62
C ARG A 99 -9.80 -4.09 -7.33
N ALA A 100 -8.91 -3.46 -6.57
CA ALA A 100 -7.84 -2.63 -7.13
C ALA A 100 -6.72 -3.47 -7.78
N TRP A 101 -6.46 -4.68 -7.27
CA TRP A 101 -5.29 -5.48 -7.65
C TRP A 101 -5.63 -6.79 -8.35
N GLY A 102 -6.89 -7.23 -8.28
CA GLY A 102 -7.30 -8.58 -8.65
C GLY A 102 -6.97 -9.62 -7.59
N GLU A 103 -7.67 -10.75 -7.67
CA GLU A 103 -7.60 -11.87 -6.72
C GLU A 103 -6.17 -12.40 -6.52
N LYS A 104 -5.40 -12.58 -7.60
CA LYS A 104 -4.07 -13.21 -7.56
C LYS A 104 -3.04 -12.38 -6.80
N GLU A 105 -2.92 -11.08 -7.09
CA GLU A 105 -1.94 -10.21 -6.41
C GLU A 105 -2.38 -9.90 -4.97
N PHE A 106 -3.69 -9.78 -4.72
CA PHE A 106 -4.22 -9.66 -3.36
C PHE A 106 -3.95 -10.91 -2.51
N ALA A 107 -4.14 -12.11 -3.07
CA ALA A 107 -3.85 -13.37 -2.38
C ALA A 107 -2.35 -13.51 -2.04
N LYS A 108 -1.44 -13.15 -2.97
CA LYS A 108 0.00 -13.10 -2.69
C LYS A 108 0.32 -12.11 -1.56
N PHE A 109 -0.20 -10.89 -1.62
CA PHE A 109 0.01 -9.87 -0.59
C PHE A 109 -0.42 -10.38 0.80
N ILE A 110 -1.62 -10.95 0.90
CA ILE A 110 -2.14 -11.51 2.15
C ILE A 110 -1.24 -12.65 2.66
N LEU A 111 -0.74 -13.53 1.79
CA LEU A 111 0.17 -14.61 2.18
C LEU A 111 1.44 -14.07 2.86
N PHE A 112 2.11 -13.08 2.24
CA PHE A 112 3.32 -12.48 2.82
C PHE A 112 3.03 -11.73 4.12
N VAL A 113 1.98 -10.90 4.16
CA VAL A 113 1.60 -10.10 5.34
C VAL A 113 1.02 -10.96 6.48
N ALA A 114 0.53 -12.17 6.19
CA ALA A 114 0.20 -13.14 7.22
C ALA A 114 1.44 -13.87 7.75
N MET A 115 2.28 -14.43 6.87
CA MET A 115 3.37 -15.32 7.29
C MET A 115 4.60 -14.60 7.83
N VAL A 116 5.12 -13.57 7.14
CA VAL A 116 6.41 -12.96 7.50
C VAL A 116 6.36 -12.28 8.87
N PRO A 117 5.33 -11.48 9.23
CA PRO A 117 5.22 -10.89 10.56
C PRO A 117 5.10 -11.93 11.67
N ASN A 118 4.36 -13.01 11.43
CA ASN A 118 4.22 -14.11 12.38
C ASN A 118 5.53 -14.86 12.62
N ILE A 119 6.33 -15.11 11.57
CA ILE A 119 7.65 -15.74 11.68
C ILE A 119 8.62 -14.80 12.42
N LEU A 120 8.65 -13.51 12.07
CA LEU A 120 9.50 -12.52 12.74
C LEU A 120 9.14 -12.35 14.22
N SER A 121 7.84 -12.29 14.57
CA SER A 121 7.38 -12.27 15.97
C SER A 121 7.77 -13.55 16.71
N PHE A 122 7.61 -14.73 16.11
CA PHE A 122 8.05 -15.99 16.73
C PHE A 122 9.56 -16.00 17.00
N LEU A 123 10.39 -15.57 16.03
CA LEU A 123 11.84 -15.48 16.19
C LEU A 123 12.25 -14.45 17.25
N LEU A 124 11.56 -13.31 17.31
CA LEU A 124 11.78 -12.29 18.34
C LEU A 124 11.49 -12.83 19.74
N TYR A 125 10.40 -13.59 19.91
CA TYR A 125 10.04 -14.18 21.21
C TYR A 125 10.98 -15.31 21.62
N LEU A 126 11.49 -16.10 20.65
CA LEU A 126 12.54 -17.09 20.90
C LEU A 126 13.87 -16.42 21.31
N ALA A 127 14.25 -15.31 20.65
CA ALA A 127 15.42 -14.53 21.01
C ALA A 127 15.26 -13.89 22.42
N ALA A 128 14.08 -13.36 22.73
CA ALA A 128 13.76 -12.83 24.07
C ALA A 128 13.88 -13.91 25.16
N TYR A 129 13.40 -15.14 24.90
CA TYR A 129 13.61 -16.28 25.79
C TYR A 129 15.11 -16.55 26.02
N VAL A 130 15.93 -16.61 24.96
CA VAL A 130 17.37 -16.87 25.07
C VAL A 130 18.11 -15.76 25.83
N ILE A 131 17.74 -14.49 25.62
CA ILE A 131 18.39 -13.34 26.27
C ILE A 131 17.97 -13.20 27.73
N THR A 132 16.67 -13.31 28.03
CA THR A 132 16.13 -13.07 29.37
C THR A 132 16.14 -14.32 30.26
N SER A 133 16.27 -15.52 29.69
CA SER A 133 16.12 -16.83 30.38
C SER A 133 14.77 -17.02 31.11
N SER A 134 13.78 -16.15 30.84
CA SER A 134 12.43 -16.22 31.38
C SER A 134 11.54 -17.03 30.45
N THR A 135 10.73 -17.94 30.98
CA THR A 135 9.82 -18.78 30.18
C THR A 135 8.60 -18.02 29.64
N VAL A 136 8.36 -16.78 30.06
CA VAL A 136 7.16 -16.00 29.66
C VAL A 136 7.02 -15.88 28.13
N PRO A 137 8.05 -15.47 27.35
CA PRO A 137 7.94 -15.37 25.89
C PRO A 137 7.66 -16.71 25.18
N LEU A 138 7.99 -17.86 25.79
CA LEU A 138 7.65 -19.17 25.21
C LEU A 138 6.16 -19.52 25.34
N HIS A 139 5.45 -18.87 26.27
CA HIS A 139 4.05 -19.10 26.57
C HIS A 139 3.12 -17.98 26.08
N THR A 140 3.64 -16.79 25.75
CA THR A 140 2.85 -15.72 25.15
C THR A 140 2.25 -16.16 23.81
N THR A 141 0.95 -15.90 23.64
CA THR A 141 0.23 -16.25 22.41
C THR A 141 0.35 -15.12 21.37
N ILE A 142 0.82 -15.46 20.18
CA ILE A 142 0.91 -14.58 19.01
C ILE A 142 -0.22 -14.95 18.04
N SER A 143 -1.18 -14.04 17.84
CA SER A 143 -2.26 -14.17 16.86
C SER A 143 -2.96 -12.81 16.62
N GLY A 144 -3.87 -12.78 15.64
CA GLY A 144 -4.70 -11.63 15.30
C GLY A 144 -4.28 -10.90 14.02
N GLY A 145 -5.21 -10.15 13.43
CA GLY A 145 -5.06 -9.50 12.12
C GLY A 145 -4.30 -8.18 12.12
N ILE A 146 -3.56 -7.85 13.18
CA ILE A 146 -2.89 -6.55 13.35
C ILE A 146 -1.86 -6.31 12.25
N ALA A 147 -1.16 -7.35 11.80
CA ALA A 147 -0.28 -7.29 10.64
C ALA A 147 -1.03 -6.95 9.33
N ILE A 148 -2.23 -7.51 9.13
CA ILE A 148 -3.10 -7.20 7.97
C ILE A 148 -3.60 -5.76 8.06
N GLN A 149 -3.98 -5.28 9.24
CA GLN A 149 -4.38 -3.89 9.47
C GLN A 149 -3.25 -2.92 9.08
N ALA A 150 -2.02 -3.15 9.58
CA ALA A 150 -0.84 -2.39 9.20
C ALA A 150 -0.62 -2.40 7.68
N GLY A 151 -0.66 -3.60 7.07
CA GLY A 151 -0.48 -3.76 5.64
C GLY A 151 -1.53 -3.05 4.80
N PHE A 152 -2.80 -3.06 5.21
CA PHE A 152 -3.88 -2.36 4.51
C PHE A 152 -3.70 -0.84 4.57
N LEU A 153 -3.25 -0.29 5.70
CA LEU A 153 -2.95 1.13 5.81
C LEU A 153 -1.80 1.55 4.89
N VAL A 154 -0.74 0.74 4.79
CA VAL A 154 0.36 0.93 3.82
C VAL A 154 -0.18 0.91 2.39
N SER A 155 -1.04 -0.06 2.06
CA SER A 155 -1.71 -0.17 0.76
C SER A 155 -2.58 1.03 0.42
N PHE A 156 -3.32 1.58 1.38
CA PHE A 156 -4.13 2.78 1.14
C PHE A 156 -3.28 4.03 0.95
N LYS A 157 -2.15 4.17 1.66
CA LYS A 157 -1.17 5.24 1.35
C LYS A 157 -0.63 5.10 -0.07
N GLN A 158 -0.37 3.89 -0.56
CA GLN A 158 0.11 3.68 -1.93
C GLN A 158 -0.94 4.08 -2.98
N LEU A 159 -2.20 3.68 -2.75
CA LEU A 159 -3.26 3.80 -3.74
C LEU A 159 -3.92 5.17 -3.76
N VAL A 160 -4.21 5.74 -2.58
CA VAL A 160 -4.93 7.02 -2.46
C VAL A 160 -4.41 7.86 -1.28
N PRO A 161 -3.15 8.34 -1.34
CA PRO A 161 -2.54 9.09 -0.23
C PRO A 161 -3.28 10.38 0.13
N GLU A 162 -3.89 11.03 -0.87
CA GLU A 162 -4.48 12.37 -0.76
C GLU A 162 -5.96 12.39 -0.39
N HIS A 163 -6.65 11.23 -0.37
CA HIS A 163 -8.04 11.18 0.06
C HIS A 163 -8.17 11.62 1.53
N THR A 164 -9.07 12.55 1.80
CA THR A 164 -9.36 13.02 3.16
C THR A 164 -10.54 12.25 3.76
N VAL A 165 -10.32 11.64 4.93
CA VAL A 165 -11.40 11.02 5.70
C VAL A 165 -11.85 12.02 6.76
N ALA A 166 -13.17 12.26 6.80
CA ALA A 166 -13.82 13.03 7.85
C ALA A 166 -14.10 12.12 9.05
N ILE A 167 -13.29 12.26 10.10
CA ILE A 167 -13.43 11.54 11.37
C ILE A 167 -14.38 12.35 12.29
N ALA A 168 -15.05 11.68 13.23
CA ALA A 168 -15.92 12.29 14.25
C ALA A 168 -16.96 13.28 13.68
N LYS A 169 -17.82 12.82 12.76
CA LYS A 169 -18.85 13.63 12.07
C LYS A 169 -18.32 14.90 11.37
N GLY A 170 -17.02 14.95 11.04
CA GLY A 170 -16.41 16.07 10.32
C GLY A 170 -15.54 16.99 11.16
N LEU A 171 -15.42 16.77 12.47
CA LEU A 171 -14.57 17.57 13.36
C LEU A 171 -13.08 17.49 13.00
N LEU A 172 -12.62 16.33 12.49
CA LEU A 172 -11.23 16.11 12.13
C LEU A 172 -11.14 15.58 10.69
N ARG A 173 -10.53 16.34 9.79
CA ARG A 173 -10.22 15.90 8.42
C ARG A 173 -8.75 15.52 8.33
N MET A 174 -8.47 14.26 8.00
CA MET A 174 -7.10 13.75 7.90
C MET A 174 -6.90 12.99 6.58
N ARG A 175 -5.75 13.20 5.93
CA ARG A 175 -5.36 12.46 4.72
C ARG A 175 -4.90 11.05 5.08
N VAL A 176 -5.26 10.07 4.26
CA VAL A 176 -4.93 8.65 4.43
C VAL A 176 -3.43 8.41 4.63
N LYS A 177 -2.56 9.21 4.00
CA LYS A 177 -1.09 9.08 4.14
C LYS A 177 -0.54 9.13 5.57
N HIS A 178 -1.27 9.73 6.53
CA HIS A 178 -0.86 9.78 7.94
C HIS A 178 -1.31 8.55 8.76
N PHE A 179 -2.25 7.75 8.25
CA PHE A 179 -2.82 6.63 9.01
C PHE A 179 -1.79 5.55 9.40
N PRO A 180 -0.81 5.15 8.56
CA PRO A 180 0.18 4.15 8.96
C PRO A 180 1.01 4.57 10.17
N ALA A 181 1.53 5.81 10.20
CA ALA A 181 2.31 6.31 11.33
C ALA A 181 1.47 6.42 12.61
N ILE A 182 0.21 6.87 12.51
CA ILE A 182 -0.71 6.94 13.66
C ILE A 182 -1.04 5.54 14.19
N PHE A 183 -1.20 4.55 13.31
CA PHE A 183 -1.43 3.17 13.71
C PHE A 183 -0.21 2.55 14.42
N LEU A 184 1.00 2.78 13.90
CA LEU A 184 2.23 2.35 14.58
C LEU A 184 2.36 3.01 15.96
N LEU A 185 2.16 4.34 16.02
CA LEU A 185 2.21 5.10 17.27
C LEU A 185 1.19 4.57 18.29
N ALA A 186 -0.06 4.35 17.88
CA ALA A 186 -1.11 3.81 18.74
C ALA A 186 -0.78 2.40 19.27
N ASN A 187 -0.25 1.52 18.43
CA ASN A 187 0.18 0.17 18.87
C ASN A 187 1.42 0.22 19.77
N THR A 188 2.31 1.20 19.59
CA THR A 188 3.49 1.41 20.47
C THR A 188 3.07 1.90 21.85
N LEU A 189 2.19 2.91 21.91
CA LEU A 189 1.59 3.39 23.15
C LEU A 189 0.80 2.27 23.85
N SER A 190 -0.01 1.50 23.13
CA SER A 190 -0.72 0.34 23.69
C SER A 190 0.24 -0.75 24.20
N GLY A 191 1.33 -1.02 23.46
CA GLY A 191 2.36 -1.98 23.88
C GLY A 191 3.02 -1.59 25.19
N ILE A 192 3.42 -0.32 25.34
CA ILE A 192 4.10 0.19 26.53
C ILE A 192 3.14 0.39 27.72
N VAL A 193 1.94 0.93 27.48
CA VAL A 193 1.02 1.35 28.56
C VAL A 193 0.08 0.21 29.00
N LEU A 194 -0.35 -0.65 28.08
CA LEU A 194 -1.30 -1.74 28.33
C LEU A 194 -0.67 -3.13 28.27
N GLY A 195 0.65 -3.23 28.04
CA GLY A 195 1.36 -4.50 27.91
C GLY A 195 1.04 -5.28 26.63
N THR A 196 0.43 -4.65 25.61
CA THR A 196 0.07 -5.33 24.35
C THR A 196 1.27 -5.41 23.38
N GLU A 197 2.42 -5.85 23.87
CA GLU A 197 3.69 -5.87 23.12
C GLU A 197 3.62 -6.75 21.85
N THR A 198 2.89 -7.87 21.88
CA THR A 198 2.59 -8.68 20.69
C THR A 198 1.96 -7.87 19.55
N ALA A 199 1.02 -7.00 19.87
CA ALA A 199 0.33 -6.13 18.91
C ALA A 199 1.30 -5.10 18.31
N MET A 200 2.16 -4.51 19.14
CA MET A 200 3.22 -3.61 18.70
C MET A 200 4.15 -4.30 17.69
N PHE A 201 4.70 -5.47 18.02
CA PHE A 201 5.61 -6.17 17.09
C PHE A 201 4.92 -6.60 15.79
N LEU A 202 3.69 -7.12 15.85
CA LEU A 202 2.92 -7.46 14.64
C LEU A 202 2.59 -6.23 13.77
N ALA A 203 2.34 -5.08 14.38
CA ALA A 203 2.11 -3.83 13.66
C ALA A 203 3.37 -3.37 12.91
N TYR A 204 4.53 -3.35 13.57
CA TYR A 204 5.81 -2.98 12.95
C TYR A 204 6.25 -3.97 11.86
N PHE A 205 6.20 -5.28 12.12
CA PHE A 205 6.58 -6.28 11.12
C PHE A 205 5.57 -6.34 9.95
N GLY A 206 4.27 -6.17 10.22
CA GLY A 206 3.24 -6.08 9.17
C GLY A 206 3.42 -4.85 8.29
N PHE A 207 3.69 -3.70 8.89
CA PHE A 207 4.03 -2.46 8.19
C PHE A 207 5.27 -2.63 7.30
N MET A 208 6.37 -3.15 7.87
CA MET A 208 7.62 -3.35 7.15
C MET A 208 7.47 -4.36 5.99
N THR A 209 6.82 -5.50 6.25
CA THR A 209 6.54 -6.53 5.25
C THR A 209 5.70 -5.97 4.10
N ALA A 210 4.64 -5.23 4.40
CA ALA A 210 3.78 -4.63 3.39
C ALA A 210 4.50 -3.55 2.59
N TRP A 211 5.33 -2.70 3.24
CA TRP A 211 6.13 -1.71 2.53
C TRP A 211 7.12 -2.38 1.58
N ILE A 212 7.94 -3.33 2.06
CA ILE A 212 8.90 -4.09 1.23
C ILE A 212 8.17 -4.79 0.06
N TYR A 213 7.06 -5.47 0.33
CA TYR A 213 6.30 -6.19 -0.70
C TYR A 213 5.75 -5.25 -1.78
N LEU A 214 5.14 -4.13 -1.39
CA LEU A 214 4.55 -3.18 -2.33
C LEU A 214 5.60 -2.31 -3.04
N ARG A 215 6.73 -2.03 -2.38
CA ARG A 215 7.86 -1.29 -2.94
C ARG A 215 8.56 -2.11 -4.01
N PHE A 216 8.85 -3.40 -3.77
CA PHE A 216 9.80 -4.17 -4.59
C PHE A 216 9.21 -5.39 -5.33
N TYR A 217 8.04 -5.92 -4.97
CA TYR A 217 7.58 -7.24 -5.46
C TYR A 217 6.25 -7.25 -6.20
N ARG A 218 5.26 -6.48 -5.73
CA ARG A 218 3.90 -6.56 -6.27
C ARG A 218 3.89 -6.22 -7.76
N ALA A 219 3.35 -7.11 -8.59
CA ALA A 219 3.18 -6.84 -10.00
C ALA A 219 1.97 -5.93 -10.25
N SER A 220 2.10 -4.95 -11.14
CA SER A 220 0.99 -4.12 -11.63
C SER A 220 1.10 -3.96 -13.15
N PRO A 221 0.00 -3.94 -13.91
CA PRO A 221 0.06 -3.61 -15.34
C PRO A 221 0.60 -2.19 -15.51
N SER A 222 1.47 -1.97 -16.51
CA SER A 222 2.01 -0.64 -16.79
C SER A 222 0.91 0.31 -17.27
N LEU A 223 1.10 1.63 -17.09
CA LEU A 223 0.11 2.61 -17.56
C LEU A 223 -0.10 2.52 -19.08
N SER A 224 0.99 2.28 -19.81
CA SER A 224 0.99 2.01 -21.25
C SER A 224 0.21 0.73 -21.56
N SER A 225 0.49 -0.37 -20.88
CA SER A 225 -0.18 -1.68 -21.04
C SER A 225 -1.70 -1.58 -20.82
N ALA A 226 -2.14 -0.80 -19.83
CA ALA A 226 -3.55 -0.54 -19.58
C ALA A 226 -4.24 0.28 -20.70
N ALA A 227 -3.47 1.01 -21.53
CA ALA A 227 -3.95 1.81 -22.64
C ALA A 227 -3.80 1.14 -24.03
N THR A 228 -2.77 0.30 -24.22
CA THR A 228 -2.41 -0.34 -25.50
C THR A 228 -2.72 -1.84 -25.55
N GLY A 229 -2.89 -2.50 -24.39
CA GLY A 229 -3.06 -3.95 -24.29
C GLY A 229 -1.76 -4.76 -24.35
N ASP A 230 -0.60 -4.09 -24.38
CA ASP A 230 0.72 -4.64 -24.72
C ASP A 230 1.38 -5.51 -23.62
N GLY A 231 0.59 -6.02 -22.67
CA GLY A 231 1.02 -6.99 -21.65
C GLY A 231 2.07 -6.54 -20.63
N SER A 232 2.75 -5.40 -20.81
CA SER A 232 3.88 -4.99 -19.97
C SER A 232 3.48 -4.78 -18.50
N VAL A 233 4.35 -5.28 -17.60
CA VAL A 233 4.16 -5.32 -16.15
C VAL A 233 5.25 -4.50 -15.48
N ILE A 234 4.85 -3.59 -14.59
CA ILE A 234 5.74 -2.90 -13.65
C ILE A 234 5.81 -3.73 -12.37
N LYS A 235 7.00 -3.89 -11.81
CA LYS A 235 7.25 -4.60 -10.56
C LYS A 235 7.51 -3.60 -9.44
N GLY A 236 6.73 -3.66 -8.37
CA GLY A 236 6.85 -2.76 -7.24
C GLY A 236 6.31 -1.35 -7.53
N ASP A 237 6.86 -0.37 -6.81
CA ASP A 237 6.52 1.04 -6.91
C ASP A 237 7.74 1.86 -6.49
N ALA A 238 8.45 2.41 -7.47
CA ALA A 238 9.70 3.15 -7.26
C ALA A 238 9.49 4.62 -6.83
N SER A 239 8.26 5.13 -6.79
CA SER A 239 7.98 6.56 -6.57
C SER A 239 8.49 7.10 -5.23
N ASP A 240 9.01 8.32 -5.20
CA ASP A 240 9.55 8.92 -3.98
C ASP A 240 8.48 9.08 -2.90
N THR A 241 7.23 9.37 -3.31
CA THR A 241 6.07 9.45 -2.41
C THR A 241 5.80 8.17 -1.60
N PHE A 242 6.26 7.01 -2.11
CA PHE A 242 6.17 5.71 -1.46
C PHE A 242 7.49 5.25 -0.79
N ALA A 243 8.52 6.08 -0.79
CA ALA A 243 9.71 5.86 0.02
C ALA A 243 9.36 5.81 1.52
N PHE A 244 10.18 5.08 2.29
CA PHE A 244 9.91 4.74 3.70
C PHE A 244 9.82 5.98 4.60
N ALA A 245 10.70 6.96 4.42
CA ALA A 245 10.69 8.21 5.19
C ALA A 245 9.33 8.94 5.08
N HIS A 246 8.75 9.02 3.88
CA HIS A 246 7.47 9.69 3.61
C HIS A 246 6.23 9.03 4.24
N PHE A 247 6.37 7.95 5.02
CA PHE A 247 5.32 7.47 5.91
C PHE A 247 5.19 8.28 7.20
N PHE A 248 6.22 9.05 7.55
CA PHE A 248 6.35 9.74 8.83
C PHE A 248 6.34 11.28 8.66
N PRO A 249 6.02 12.04 9.72
CA PRO A 249 6.09 13.50 9.70
C PRO A 249 7.50 14.03 9.43
N GLU A 250 7.60 15.18 8.76
CA GLU A 250 8.85 15.83 8.31
C GLU A 250 9.99 15.83 9.35
N PRO A 251 9.79 16.17 10.64
CA PRO A 251 10.88 16.22 11.62
C PRO A 251 11.62 14.89 11.85
N ILE A 252 11.00 13.76 11.50
CA ILE A 252 11.61 12.42 11.63
C ILE A 252 11.86 11.73 10.28
N GLN A 253 11.71 12.42 9.15
CA GLN A 253 11.98 11.82 7.84
C GLN A 253 13.46 11.52 7.63
N THR A 254 14.37 12.45 7.95
CA THR A 254 15.83 12.28 7.81
C THR A 254 16.42 11.11 8.61
N PRO A 255 16.16 10.95 9.93
CA PRO A 255 16.64 9.75 10.65
C PRO A 255 16.02 8.46 10.08
N MET A 256 14.79 8.55 9.56
CA MET A 256 14.09 7.39 9.00
C MET A 256 14.54 7.04 7.58
N SER A 257 15.08 7.97 6.79
CA SER A 257 15.73 7.66 5.50
C SER A 257 17.02 6.90 5.75
N HIS A 258 17.89 7.34 6.66
CA HIS A 258 19.11 6.60 7.02
C HIS A 258 18.83 5.17 7.54
N PHE A 259 17.75 4.99 8.32
CA PHE A 259 17.29 3.67 8.73
C PHE A 259 16.79 2.82 7.55
N ALA A 260 16.05 3.42 6.62
CA ALA A 260 15.60 2.77 5.39
C ALA A 260 16.75 2.37 4.47
N ASP A 261 17.78 3.21 4.34
CA ASP A 261 19.00 2.94 3.58
C ASP A 261 19.74 1.73 4.17
N GLY A 262 19.82 1.65 5.51
CA GLY A 262 20.35 0.50 6.22
C GLY A 262 19.60 -0.81 5.90
N ILE A 263 18.26 -0.78 5.97
CA ILE A 263 17.42 -1.92 5.58
C ILE A 263 17.62 -2.27 4.10
N TYR A 264 17.62 -1.28 3.21
CA TYR A 264 17.78 -1.46 1.78
C TYR A 264 19.12 -2.11 1.43
N ASN A 265 20.21 -1.68 2.06
CA ASN A 265 21.53 -2.29 1.90
C ASN A 265 21.57 -3.76 2.39
N VAL A 266 20.87 -4.09 3.46
CA VAL A 266 20.71 -5.50 3.92
C VAL A 266 19.87 -6.31 2.94
N LEU A 267 18.79 -5.74 2.39
CA LEU A 267 17.97 -6.42 1.38
C LEU A 267 18.70 -6.60 0.04
N LEU A 268 19.60 -5.68 -0.32
CA LEU A 268 20.50 -5.85 -1.46
C LEU A 268 21.54 -6.94 -1.21
N SER A 269 22.21 -6.96 -0.05
CA SER A 269 23.25 -7.95 0.25
C SER A 269 22.72 -9.38 0.39
N LEU A 270 21.46 -9.53 0.81
CA LEU A 270 20.75 -10.82 0.82
C LEU A 270 20.18 -11.21 -0.56
N GLY A 271 20.35 -10.40 -1.61
CA GLY A 271 19.78 -10.64 -2.95
C GLY A 271 18.25 -10.58 -2.99
N VAL A 272 17.64 -9.96 -2.00
CA VAL A 272 16.18 -9.90 -1.79
C VAL A 272 15.58 -8.82 -2.68
N CYS A 273 16.19 -7.62 -2.73
CA CYS A 273 15.72 -6.51 -3.56
C CYS A 273 16.62 -6.26 -4.79
N THR A 274 16.04 -5.65 -5.82
CA THR A 274 16.75 -5.12 -6.99
C THR A 274 16.77 -3.59 -6.91
N PRO A 275 17.88 -2.92 -7.25
CA PRO A 275 17.91 -1.46 -7.33
C PRO A 275 17.02 -0.95 -8.46
N PHE A 276 16.36 0.18 -8.23
CA PHE A 276 15.60 0.88 -9.27
C PHE A 276 16.54 1.70 -10.15
N SER A 277 16.24 1.79 -11.45
CA SER A 277 16.88 2.76 -12.33
C SER A 277 16.28 4.17 -12.15
N THR A 278 16.92 5.18 -12.75
CA THR A 278 16.36 6.54 -12.84
C THR A 278 15.02 6.55 -13.57
N GLU A 279 14.90 5.77 -14.64
CA GLU A 279 13.68 5.66 -15.45
C GLU A 279 12.55 4.97 -14.68
N ASP A 280 12.85 3.98 -13.84
CA ASP A 280 11.88 3.34 -12.95
C ASP A 280 11.28 4.34 -11.95
N ILE A 281 12.14 5.18 -11.34
CA ILE A 281 11.74 6.20 -10.36
C ILE A 281 10.87 7.27 -11.03
N ASP A 282 11.27 7.79 -12.18
CA ASP A 282 10.49 8.79 -12.94
C ASP A 282 9.13 8.21 -13.38
N ALA A 283 9.11 6.99 -13.93
CA ALA A 283 7.88 6.30 -14.29
C ALA A 283 6.97 6.05 -13.06
N GLY A 284 7.57 5.70 -11.92
CA GLY A 284 6.89 5.55 -10.64
C GLY A 284 6.27 6.86 -10.17
N ASN A 285 7.02 7.97 -10.22
CA ASN A 285 6.56 9.30 -9.84
C ASN A 285 5.41 9.79 -10.72
N HIS A 286 5.48 9.59 -12.04
CA HIS A 286 4.37 9.83 -12.96
C HIS A 286 3.14 8.96 -12.67
N GLN A 287 3.32 7.71 -12.25
CA GLN A 287 2.20 6.85 -11.86
C GLN A 287 1.59 7.28 -10.52
N ALA A 288 2.40 7.74 -9.56
CA ALA A 288 1.94 8.20 -8.25
C ALA A 288 1.14 9.51 -8.35
N SER A 289 1.56 10.48 -9.17
CA SER A 289 0.79 11.70 -9.41
C SER A 289 -0.55 11.41 -10.09
N ALA A 290 -0.57 10.52 -11.10
CA ALA A 290 -1.81 10.07 -11.74
C ALA A 290 -2.79 9.36 -10.78
N ARG A 291 -2.30 8.71 -9.71
CA ARG A 291 -3.15 8.16 -8.64
C ARG A 291 -3.68 9.25 -7.71
N ALA A 292 -2.89 10.27 -7.39
CA ALA A 292 -3.31 11.38 -6.54
C ALA A 292 -4.49 12.19 -7.15
N GLU A 293 -4.56 12.28 -8.47
CA GLU A 293 -5.68 12.89 -9.22
C GLU A 293 -6.91 11.95 -9.33
N GLY A 294 -6.76 10.66 -9.05
CA GLY A 294 -7.77 9.62 -9.27
C GLY A 294 -8.73 9.42 -8.09
N ASP A 295 -9.85 10.17 -8.07
CA ASP A 295 -10.83 10.10 -6.97
C ASP A 295 -11.48 8.70 -6.73
N LEU A 296 -11.86 8.41 -5.49
CA LEU A 296 -12.32 7.12 -4.96
C LEU A 296 -13.54 6.42 -5.63
N PRO A 297 -14.60 7.11 -6.09
CA PRO A 297 -15.89 6.45 -6.34
C PRO A 297 -15.88 5.46 -7.51
N SER A 298 -14.87 5.52 -8.40
CA SER A 298 -14.76 4.62 -9.56
C SER A 298 -14.41 3.16 -9.19
N ILE A 299 -13.79 2.90 -8.03
CA ILE A 299 -13.33 1.54 -7.65
C ILE A 299 -14.42 0.78 -6.87
N MET A 300 -15.31 1.49 -6.16
CA MET A 300 -16.25 0.87 -5.24
C MET A 300 -17.61 0.50 -5.87
N ASN A 301 -17.98 1.11 -7.01
CA ASN A 301 -19.27 0.90 -7.68
C ASN A 301 -19.27 -0.35 -8.61
N PRO A 302 -20.00 -1.44 -8.27
CA PRO A 302 -20.06 -2.65 -9.09
C PRO A 302 -20.85 -2.50 -10.39
N ASN A 303 -21.67 -1.45 -10.52
CA ASN A 303 -22.39 -1.15 -11.77
C ASN A 303 -21.53 -0.36 -12.77
N SER A 304 -20.30 0.02 -12.41
CA SER A 304 -19.33 0.56 -13.37
C SER A 304 -18.78 -0.57 -14.23
N ARG A 305 -19.60 -1.05 -15.17
CA ARG A 305 -19.23 -2.04 -16.18
C ARG A 305 -18.22 -1.38 -17.13
N GLY A 306 -16.94 -1.57 -16.83
CA GLY A 306 -15.86 -0.74 -17.35
C GLY A 306 -15.30 0.16 -16.25
N GLY A 307 -14.05 -0.12 -15.85
CA GLY A 307 -13.27 0.80 -15.02
C GLY A 307 -12.99 2.11 -15.78
N ARG A 308 -12.43 3.10 -15.08
CA ARG A 308 -12.24 4.48 -15.56
C ARG A 308 -11.47 4.65 -16.88
N GLY A 309 -10.83 3.59 -17.39
CA GLY A 309 -10.37 3.46 -18.78
C GLY A 309 -11.49 3.47 -19.84
N GLY A 310 -12.75 3.75 -19.48
CA GLY A 310 -13.77 4.25 -20.39
C GLY A 310 -13.87 5.78 -20.40
N ALA A 311 -13.76 6.45 -19.26
CA ALA A 311 -13.88 7.90 -19.14
C ALA A 311 -12.59 8.63 -19.54
N THR A 312 -11.43 8.19 -19.03
CA THR A 312 -10.12 8.73 -19.45
C THR A 312 -9.81 8.37 -20.89
N ARG A 313 -10.32 7.23 -21.38
CA ARG A 313 -10.22 6.83 -22.79
C ARG A 313 -11.14 7.63 -23.68
N ALA A 314 -12.42 7.82 -23.34
CA ALA A 314 -13.32 8.70 -24.09
C ALA A 314 -12.82 10.15 -24.09
N GLU A 315 -12.22 10.63 -22.99
CA GLU A 315 -11.62 11.95 -22.94
C GLU A 315 -10.30 12.02 -23.73
N ALA A 316 -9.44 11.00 -23.67
CA ALA A 316 -8.25 10.91 -24.51
C ALA A 316 -8.60 10.78 -26.00
N GLU A 317 -9.64 10.03 -26.36
CA GLU A 317 -10.19 9.92 -27.72
C GLU A 317 -10.82 11.25 -28.15
N ARG A 318 -11.49 11.99 -27.26
CA ARG A 318 -11.99 13.35 -27.52
C ARG A 318 -10.85 14.35 -27.72
N ARG A 319 -9.79 14.31 -26.90
CA ARG A 319 -8.58 15.14 -27.04
C ARG A 319 -7.80 14.77 -28.32
N ARG A 320 -7.67 13.48 -28.65
CA ARG A 320 -7.10 12.99 -29.92
C ARG A 320 -7.94 13.42 -31.13
N ALA A 321 -9.26 13.35 -31.07
CA ALA A 321 -10.14 13.80 -32.14
C ALA A 321 -10.08 15.33 -32.35
N LEU A 322 -9.90 16.12 -31.29
CA LEU A 322 -9.64 17.55 -31.39
C LEU A 322 -8.26 17.85 -31.98
N ALA A 323 -7.22 17.12 -31.57
CA ALA A 323 -5.88 17.23 -32.14
C ALA A 323 -5.84 16.86 -33.63
N LEU A 324 -6.52 15.76 -34.03
CA LEU A 324 -6.68 15.37 -35.42
C LEU A 324 -7.43 16.45 -36.23
N LYS A 325 -8.54 17.00 -35.72
CA LYS A 325 -9.25 18.12 -36.37
C LYS A 325 -8.41 19.39 -36.46
N ALA A 326 -7.51 19.65 -35.51
CA ALA A 326 -6.58 20.78 -35.56
C ALA A 326 -5.45 20.55 -36.59
N LEU A 327 -4.95 19.32 -36.70
CA LEU A 327 -3.97 18.90 -37.71
C LEU A 327 -4.57 18.98 -39.11
N ASP A 328 -5.78 18.48 -39.29
CA ASP A 328 -6.53 18.47 -40.55
C ASP A 328 -6.84 19.89 -41.04
N LYS A 329 -7.24 20.79 -40.13
CA LYS A 329 -7.33 22.24 -40.41
C LYS A 329 -5.99 22.85 -40.83
N ARG A 330 -4.87 22.45 -40.22
CA ARG A 330 -3.53 22.93 -40.61
C ARG A 330 -3.11 22.39 -41.98
N LEU A 331 -3.42 21.13 -42.30
CA LEU A 331 -3.18 20.52 -43.61
C LEU A 331 -4.02 21.19 -44.71
N HIS A 332 -5.32 21.36 -44.50
CA HIS A 332 -6.17 22.09 -45.44
C HIS A 332 -5.73 23.55 -45.63
N ALA A 333 -5.31 24.23 -44.56
CA ALA A 333 -4.76 25.59 -44.65
C ALA A 333 -3.34 25.65 -45.26
N ALA A 334 -2.62 24.53 -45.33
CA ALA A 334 -1.38 24.42 -46.08
C ALA A 334 -1.66 24.14 -47.57
N ALA A 335 -2.55 23.19 -47.87
CA ALA A 335 -2.97 22.85 -49.24
C ALA A 335 -3.62 24.04 -49.96
N ALA A 336 -4.44 24.84 -49.26
CA ALA A 336 -5.01 26.07 -49.81
C ALA A 336 -3.94 27.14 -50.14
N ARG A 337 -2.80 27.13 -49.43
CA ARG A 337 -1.64 28.00 -49.74
C ARG A 337 -0.82 27.47 -50.92
N THR A 338 -0.85 26.18 -51.22
CA THR A 338 -0.22 25.60 -52.43
C THR A 338 -1.10 25.69 -53.69
N ALA A 339 -2.40 25.97 -53.55
CA ALA A 339 -3.35 26.08 -54.66
C ALA A 339 -3.54 27.50 -55.21
N ALA A 340 -2.82 28.51 -54.69
CA ALA A 340 -2.82 29.85 -55.23
C ALA A 340 -1.98 29.91 -56.53
N PRO A 341 -2.52 30.41 -57.66
CA PRO A 341 -1.75 30.53 -58.90
C PRO A 341 -0.57 31.49 -58.76
N ALA A 342 0.58 31.11 -59.31
CA ALA A 342 1.75 31.98 -59.37
C ALA A 342 1.59 33.06 -60.45
N THR A 343 1.65 34.34 -60.05
CA THR A 343 1.89 35.47 -60.94
C THR A 343 3.25 36.11 -60.65
N GLN A 344 4.19 35.92 -61.58
CA GLN A 344 5.44 36.67 -61.74
C GLN A 344 5.14 37.90 -62.64
N SER A 345 5.87 39.02 -62.67
CA SER A 345 7.05 39.57 -61.96
C SER A 345 7.15 41.08 -62.37
N PRO A 346 8.18 41.91 -62.03
CA PRO A 346 9.44 41.67 -61.30
C PRO A 346 9.83 42.70 -60.21
N SER A 347 10.87 42.31 -59.44
CA SER A 347 11.93 43.13 -58.79
C SER A 347 11.62 44.48 -58.12
N ASP A 348 11.81 44.54 -56.80
CA ASP A 348 13.04 45.15 -56.28
C ASP A 348 13.48 44.50 -54.96
N ALA A 349 14.75 44.64 -54.57
CA ALA A 349 15.37 43.84 -53.49
C ALA A 349 15.79 44.67 -52.26
N SER A 350 15.45 44.18 -51.05
CA SER A 350 16.31 44.31 -49.85
C SER A 350 15.79 43.48 -48.66
N ASN A 351 16.72 42.78 -47.98
CA ASN A 351 16.43 41.94 -46.81
C ASN A 351 16.03 42.77 -45.57
N VAL A 352 14.97 42.36 -44.88
CA VAL A 352 14.85 42.51 -43.42
C VAL A 352 14.21 41.25 -42.83
N LEU A 353 15.05 40.31 -42.37
CA LEU A 353 14.63 39.20 -41.52
C LEU A 353 14.91 39.60 -40.06
N GLY A 354 13.86 39.72 -39.25
CA GLY A 354 13.96 40.02 -37.82
C GLY A 354 14.39 38.78 -37.05
N GLU A 355 15.70 38.59 -36.90
CA GLU A 355 16.29 37.53 -36.10
C GLU A 355 16.43 37.97 -34.64
N THR A 356 15.71 37.33 -33.72
CA THR A 356 15.77 37.65 -32.29
C THR A 356 16.99 36.99 -31.67
N SER A 357 18.10 37.73 -31.58
CA SER A 357 19.29 37.28 -30.85
C SER A 357 19.02 37.13 -29.36
N TYR A 358 19.44 36.01 -28.78
CA TYR A 358 19.43 35.73 -27.35
C TYR A 358 20.88 35.66 -26.87
N GLU A 359 21.26 36.51 -25.92
CA GLU A 359 22.63 36.61 -25.43
C GLU A 359 22.70 36.24 -23.93
N PRO A 360 23.49 35.23 -23.54
CA PRO A 360 23.60 34.81 -22.15
C PRO A 360 24.77 35.52 -21.42
N GLU A 361 24.48 36.25 -20.35
CA GLU A 361 25.50 36.84 -19.47
C GLU A 361 26.41 35.78 -18.82
N ARG A 362 27.73 35.98 -18.89
CA ARG A 362 28.75 35.36 -18.03
C ARG A 362 30.00 36.26 -17.94
N PRO A 363 30.85 36.11 -16.90
CA PRO A 363 31.19 37.27 -16.07
C PRO A 363 32.59 37.83 -16.34
N ASP A 364 32.79 39.08 -15.92
CA ASP A 364 34.04 39.83 -16.09
C ASP A 364 35.26 39.15 -15.45
N ALA A 365 36.36 39.19 -16.19
CA ALA A 365 37.70 38.84 -15.74
C ALA A 365 38.43 40.10 -15.20
N PRO A 366 39.45 39.96 -14.33
CA PRO A 366 39.98 41.08 -13.55
C PRO A 366 40.92 42.00 -14.34
N THR A 367 40.85 43.30 -14.05
CA THR A 367 41.83 44.31 -14.50
C THR A 367 42.91 44.56 -13.45
N THR A 368 44.16 44.53 -13.88
CA THR A 368 45.34 44.78 -13.03
C THR A 368 45.96 46.13 -13.38
N SER A 369 46.10 47.05 -12.42
CA SER A 369 47.30 47.92 -12.32
C SER A 369 47.38 48.77 -11.04
N ALA A 370 48.54 48.67 -10.39
CA ALA A 370 49.27 49.68 -9.60
C ALA A 370 48.53 50.72 -8.75
N SER A 371 48.67 50.59 -7.42
CA SER A 371 49.60 51.40 -6.60
C SER A 371 49.89 50.71 -5.26
#